data_AF-A0A2K3KA76-F1
#
_entry.id   AF-A0A2K3KA76-F1
#
_cell.length_a   1.000
_cell.length_b   1.000
_cell.length_c   1.000
_cell.angle_alpha   90.00
_cell.angle_beta   90.00
_cell.angle_gamma   90.00
#
_symmetry.space_group_name_H-M   'P 1'
#
loop_
_entity.id
_entity.type
_entity.pdbx_description
1 polymer ?
#
loop_
_entity_poly.entity_id
_entity_poly.type
_entity_poly.pdbx_seq_one_letter_code
_entity_poly.pdbx_strand_id
1 'polypeptide(L)'
;MVVIPPDIMMSYGLLVGCGGNKKIRKGYSIVWLAFMWVIWQLRNDRVFNNMVGNEDDAVDSIQRLSWQWYLQKTAKGSSLLYE
;
A
#
# COMPACT_ATOMS: atom_id res chain seq x y z
N MET A 1 15.01 11.16 16.48
CA MET A 1 15.08 11.94 15.22
C MET A 1 14.59 11.05 14.10
N VAL A 2 13.40 11.29 13.57
CA VAL A 2 12.88 10.52 12.44
C VAL A 2 13.55 11.07 11.19
N VAL A 3 14.53 10.35 10.65
CA VAL A 3 15.20 10.71 9.41
C VAL A 3 14.26 10.32 8.27
N ILE A 4 13.59 11.29 7.67
CA ILE A 4 12.83 11.05 6.44
C ILE A 4 13.85 10.67 5.37
N PRO A 5 13.72 9.51 4.71
CA PRO A 5 14.65 9.10 3.67
C PRO A 5 14.72 10.15 2.56
N PRO A 6 15.91 10.44 2.01
CA PRO A 6 16.10 11.45 0.98
C PRO A 6 15.40 11.12 -0.34
N ASP A 7 15.01 9.86 -0.55
CA ASP A 7 14.38 9.39 -1.78
C ASP A 7 13.23 8.39 -1.52
N ILE A 8 12.25 8.39 -2.43
CA ILE A 8 11.05 7.53 -2.37
C ILE A 8 11.41 6.04 -2.55
N MET A 9 12.42 5.73 -3.37
CA MET A 9 12.89 4.35 -3.52
C MET A 9 13.62 3.88 -2.27
N MET A 10 14.27 4.79 -1.54
CA MET A 10 14.90 4.46 -0.27
C MET A 10 13.88 4.18 0.83
N SER A 11 12.78 4.93 0.90
CA SER A 11 11.68 4.62 1.83
C SER A 11 10.96 3.31 1.50
N TYR A 12 10.77 3.01 0.21
CA TYR A 12 10.33 1.68 -0.23
C TYR A 12 11.29 0.57 0.22
N GLY A 13 12.58 0.76 -0.03
CA GLY A 13 13.63 -0.19 0.32
C GLY A 13 13.69 -0.46 1.82
N LEU A 14 13.52 0.57 2.66
CA LEU A 14 13.46 0.44 4.11
C LEU A 14 12.23 -0.36 4.55
N LEU A 15 11.03 0.00 4.07
CA LEU A 15 9.78 -0.68 4.45
C LEU A 15 9.79 -2.15 4.03
N VAL A 16 10.13 -2.42 2.76
CA VAL A 16 10.15 -3.80 2.24
C VAL A 16 11.32 -4.59 2.80
N GLY A 17 12.47 -3.94 3.04
CA GLY A 17 13.67 -4.54 3.60
C GLY A 17 13.47 -5.16 4.99
N CYS A 18 12.56 -4.58 5.80
CA CYS A 18 12.18 -5.12 7.10
C CYS A 18 11.54 -6.52 7.05
N GLY A 19 11.12 -7.01 5.87
CA GLY A 19 10.52 -8.32 5.73
C GLY A 19 11.54 -9.45 5.86
N GLY A 20 11.35 -10.36 6.83
CA GLY A 20 12.24 -11.50 7.09
C GLY A 20 12.20 -12.61 6.04
N ASN A 21 11.20 -12.63 5.13
CA ASN A 21 11.14 -13.61 4.05
C ASN A 21 10.44 -13.04 2.79
N LYS A 22 10.55 -13.76 1.66
CA LYS A 22 9.99 -13.32 0.36
C LYS A 22 8.48 -13.11 0.38
N LYS A 23 7.72 -13.85 1.20
CA LYS A 23 6.25 -13.69 1.31
C LYS A 23 5.90 -12.39 2.05
N ILE A 24 6.55 -12.13 3.19
CA ILE A 24 6.36 -10.91 3.98
C ILE A 24 6.78 -9.68 3.16
N ARG A 25 7.92 -9.74 2.47
CA ARG A 25 8.38 -8.65 1.58
C ARG A 25 7.33 -8.32 0.51
N LYS A 26 6.72 -9.34 -0.11
CA LYS A 26 5.61 -9.13 -1.06
C LYS A 26 4.39 -8.47 -0.41
N GLY A 27 4.09 -8.78 0.85
CA GLY A 27 3.03 -8.12 1.61
C GLY A 27 3.33 -6.64 1.84
N TYR A 28 4.54 -6.32 2.30
CA TYR A 28 4.99 -4.93 2.45
C TYR A 28 5.00 -4.15 1.13
N SER A 29 5.34 -4.78 0.01
CA SER A 29 5.20 -4.15 -1.30
C SER A 29 3.74 -3.79 -1.64
N ILE A 30 2.76 -4.59 -1.21
CA ILE A 30 1.33 -4.29 -1.41
C ILE A 30 0.91 -3.10 -0.56
N VAL A 31 1.33 -3.08 0.72
CA VAL A 31 1.06 -1.95 1.63
C VAL A 31 1.66 -0.66 1.07
N TRP A 32 2.91 -0.71 0.59
CA TRP A 32 3.55 0.44 -0.03
C TRP A 32 2.80 0.96 -1.26
N LEU A 33 2.37 0.05 -2.14
CA LEU A 33 1.62 0.43 -3.33
C LEU A 33 0.28 1.09 -2.96
N ALA A 34 -0.43 0.55 -1.96
CA ALA A 34 -1.68 1.11 -1.47
C ALA A 34 -1.46 2.51 -0.85
N PHE A 35 -0.37 2.69 -0.10
CA PHE A 35 0.03 4.00 0.44
C PHE A 35 0.24 5.04 -0.66
N MET A 36 1.05 4.71 -1.68
CA MET A 36 1.29 5.63 -2.82
C MET A 36 0.02 5.92 -3.59
N TRP A 37 -0.84 4.91 -3.78
CA TRP A 37 -2.13 5.06 -4.46
C TRP A 37 -3.07 6.02 -3.74
N VAL A 38 -3.24 5.87 -2.42
CA VAL A 38 -4.10 6.75 -1.62
C VAL A 38 -3.57 8.19 -1.61
N ILE A 39 -2.26 8.39 -1.47
CA ILE A 39 -1.68 9.74 -1.57
C ILE A 39 -1.96 10.38 -2.93
N TRP A 40 -1.81 9.60 -4.01
CA TRP A 40 -2.10 10.08 -5.35
C TRP A 40 -3.58 10.46 -5.50
N GLN A 41 -4.51 9.64 -5.01
CA GLN A 41 -5.95 9.97 -5.01
C GLN A 41 -6.25 11.24 -4.21
N LEU A 42 -5.76 11.36 -2.98
CA LEU A 42 -5.97 12.54 -2.14
C LEU A 42 -5.45 13.82 -2.79
N ARG A 43 -4.30 13.75 -3.45
CA ARG A 43 -3.74 14.90 -4.20
C ARG A 43 -4.63 15.27 -5.37
N ASN A 44 -5.14 14.29 -6.13
CA ASN A 44 -6.06 14.56 -7.22
C ASN A 44 -7.38 15.13 -6.72
N ASP A 45 -7.96 14.58 -5.66
CA ASP A 45 -9.20 15.09 -5.09
C ASP A 45 -9.08 16.52 -4.58
N ARG A 46 -7.91 16.87 -4.03
CA ARG A 46 -7.64 18.25 -3.66
C ARG A 46 -7.58 19.19 -4.86
N VAL A 47 -6.98 18.75 -5.97
CA VAL A 47 -6.82 19.57 -7.18
C VAL A 47 -8.12 19.70 -7.97
N PHE A 48 -8.86 18.60 -8.15
CA PHE A 48 -10.03 18.54 -9.02
C PHE A 48 -11.35 18.76 -8.29
N ASN A 49 -11.44 18.37 -7.01
CA ASN A 49 -12.68 18.39 -6.24
C ASN A 49 -12.64 19.38 -5.06
N ASN A 50 -11.53 20.10 -4.85
CA ASN A 50 -11.29 20.99 -3.70
C ASN A 50 -11.59 20.33 -2.33
N MET A 51 -11.49 19.00 -2.26
CA MET A 51 -11.72 18.27 -1.01
C MET A 51 -10.47 18.33 -0.13
N VAL A 52 -10.68 18.54 1.17
CA VAL A 52 -9.61 18.42 2.17
C VAL A 52 -9.60 16.99 2.66
N GLY A 53 -8.52 16.26 2.33
CA GLY A 53 -8.31 14.91 2.82
C GLY A 53 -8.04 14.89 4.33
N ASN A 54 -8.68 13.96 5.03
CA ASN A 54 -8.40 13.65 6.43
C ASN A 54 -7.32 12.55 6.51
N GLU A 55 -6.39 12.71 7.44
CA GLU A 55 -5.25 11.80 7.61
C GLU A 55 -5.71 10.43 8.13
N ASP A 56 -6.68 10.41 9.04
CA ASP A 56 -7.22 9.16 9.60
C ASP A 56 -7.93 8.32 8.51
N ASP A 57 -8.75 8.98 7.69
CA ASP A 57 -9.44 8.33 6.56
C ASP A 57 -8.45 7.79 5.53
N ALA A 58 -7.31 8.48 5.35
CA ALA A 58 -6.24 8.00 4.48
C ALA A 58 -5.63 6.69 4.99
N VAL A 59 -5.31 6.61 6.28
CA VAL A 59 -4.76 5.39 6.90
C VAL A 59 -5.73 4.23 6.79
N ASP A 60 -7.01 4.46 7.09
CA ASP A 60 -8.07 3.47 6.93
C ASP A 60 -8.21 2.97 5.49
N SER A 61 -8.14 3.88 4.52
CA SER A 61 -8.18 3.55 3.09
C SER A 61 -7.01 2.67 2.68
N ILE A 62 -5.80 2.98 3.18
CA ILE A 62 -4.59 2.20 2.90
C ILE A 62 -4.72 0.78 3.46
N GLN A 63 -5.19 0.63 4.70
CA GLN A 63 -5.38 -0.68 5.32
C GLN A 63 -6.41 -1.52 4.53
N ARG A 64 -7.55 -0.94 4.18
CA ARG A 64 -8.61 -1.62 3.42
C ARG A 64 -8.13 -2.02 2.02
N LEU A 65 -7.52 -1.11 1.27
CA LEU A 65 -7.02 -1.37 -0.08
C LEU A 65 -5.91 -2.42 -0.09
N SER A 66 -4.94 -2.31 0.82
CA SER A 66 -3.85 -3.28 0.90
C SER A 66 -4.35 -4.68 1.25
N TRP A 67 -5.34 -4.79 2.15
CA TRP A 67 -5.99 -6.07 2.47
C TRP A 67 -6.77 -6.63 1.28
N GLN A 68 -7.57 -5.82 0.59
CA GLN A 68 -8.32 -6.24 -0.60
C GLN A 68 -7.39 -6.75 -1.71
N TRP A 69 -6.31 -6.03 -2.00
CA TRP A 69 -5.33 -6.46 -3.01
C TRP A 69 -4.57 -7.71 -2.60
N TYR A 70 -4.26 -7.85 -1.31
CA TYR A 70 -3.66 -9.08 -0.80
C TYR A 70 -4.59 -10.28 -1.02
N LEU A 71 -5.86 -10.16 -0.63
CA LEU A 71 -6.86 -11.23 -0.80
C LEU A 71 -7.05 -11.59 -2.27
N GLN A 72 -7.18 -10.60 -3.16
CA GLN A 72 -7.32 -10.85 -4.60
C GLN A 72 -6.11 -11.59 -5.17
N LYS A 73 -4.90 -11.27 -4.70
CA LYS A 73 -3.66 -11.93 -5.11
C LYS A 73 -3.56 -13.36 -4.59
N THR A 74 -4.03 -13.64 -3.37
CA THR A 74 -4.03 -14.99 -2.80
C THR A 74 -5.16 -15.86 -3.33
N ALA A 75 -6.34 -15.28 -3.60
CA ALA A 75 -7.51 -15.99 -4.12
C ALA A 75 -7.28 -16.54 -5.54
N LYS A 76 -6.49 -15.85 -6.38
CA LYS A 76 -6.08 -16.38 -7.69
C LYS A 76 -5.22 -17.66 -7.63
N GLY A 77 -4.69 -18.02 -6.46
CA GLY A 77 -3.86 -19.22 -6.28
C GLY A 77 -4.65 -20.52 -6.06
N SER A 78 -5.95 -20.44 -5.74
CA SER A 78 -6.82 -21.59 -5.50
C SER A 78 -7.85 -21.71 -6.62
N SER A 79 -7.41 -22.14 -7.80
CA SER A 79 -8.35 -22.71 -8.76
C SER A 79 -8.75 -24.10 -8.25
N LEU A 80 -10.00 -24.27 -7.82
CA LEU A 80 -10.64 -25.57 -7.59
C LEU A 80 -10.91 -26.33 -8.91
N LEU A 81 -10.09 -26.14 -9.94
CA LEU A 81 -10.23 -26.82 -11.24
C LEU A 81 -9.71 -28.27 -11.20
N TYR A 82 -9.34 -28.76 -10.02
CA TYR A 82 -8.98 -30.15 -9.75
C TYR A 82 -9.77 -30.69 -8.54
N GLU A 83 -11.07 -30.39 -8.49
CA GLU A 83 -12.05 -31.30 -7.88
C GLU A 83 -12.91 -31.91 -8.99
#